data_AF-A0A9W7TGV1-F1
#
_entry.id   AF-A0A9W7TGV1-F1
#
_cell.length_a   1.000
_cell.length_b   1.000
_cell.length_c   1.000
_cell.angle_alpha   90.00
_cell.angle_beta   90.00
_cell.angle_gamma   90.00
#
_symmetry.space_group_name_H-M   'P 1'
#
loop_
_entity.id
_entity.type
_entity.pdbx_description
1 polymer ?
#
loop_
_entity_poly.entity_id
_entity_poly.type
_entity_poly.pdbx_seq_one_letter_code
_entity_poly.pdbx_strand_id
1 'polypeptide(L)'
;SKDVPGGTSPEPSNLSAVKRPSDMQPDNISTSSHLPSCQSHVSVSAPAFVLDLHDSSSPDLQRKKARIDSSDNRSAITCFGKVTVTLDREVVSDGCCSNEKEASESAYKVLWQHLCIDALSEGQTYKSAILEYFNKHGFQNPAEEFVQNDDDTTICKLRLSGAFIFHDTVGSTKKKQAEQQAAEVALKHLAKILNRGPISETEKNFKGVLKESLETHALSAPVYDTDSKDVPGGTGPEPSNLCVIQTPVKQPSVLSTSSHLPSCQSRASVSVLDPQDSSSPDLQRKKARIDSTEIDMLLTVWNLKPPHVKVENIEYDENFKCTVEINLENFTFTNKQGYDTKKKAIHKTYMLFGCAMGIFEASIDEKTSSLQVKQHFSQKSLALPQEDVEGSAKAFCCSLKNITYSVIYEEQGPSECEAKLLVLKKALGALSPLFDYTSLTAANSPEKVQDQLSFMLKGADQKDPVISLDGSLVKTSIRLNFTDHTVKCTCKSSKKAARNHLSLRILSLLGVKTDSDSQSLRNRLDEWFKQQNLAQPVFEDTEEALGAKATFSVQFTCCSPGWENSWETAKKKLVEELKQRFQFLND
;
A
#
# COMPACT_ATOMS: atom_id res chain seq x y z
N SER A 1 -29.66 -51.53 58.70
CA SER A 1 -28.56 -51.01 59.52
C SER A 1 -28.27 -49.60 59.03
N LYS A 2 -28.53 -48.57 59.85
CA LYS A 2 -27.62 -48.02 60.88
C LYS A 2 -26.38 -47.36 60.26
N ASP A 3 -25.98 -46.12 60.58
CA ASP A 3 -26.60 -45.06 61.40
C ASP A 3 -26.12 -43.67 60.89
N VAL A 4 -26.73 -42.60 61.39
CA VAL A 4 -26.48 -41.14 61.17
C VAL A 4 -25.85 -40.58 62.50
N PRO A 5 -25.40 -39.31 62.75
CA PRO A 5 -25.12 -38.08 61.96
C PRO A 5 -23.72 -37.42 62.20
N GLY A 6 -23.52 -36.21 61.63
CA GLY A 6 -22.90 -35.05 62.32
C GLY A 6 -21.75 -34.40 61.54
N GLY A 7 -21.57 -33.07 61.43
CA GLY A 7 -22.30 -31.82 61.78
C GLY A 7 -21.60 -30.68 60.99
N THR A 8 -21.93 -29.39 60.98
CA THR A 8 -22.89 -28.53 61.70
C THR A 8 -23.01 -27.21 60.89
N SER A 9 -24.19 -26.59 60.84
CA SER A 9 -24.38 -25.18 60.42
C SER A 9 -23.99 -24.22 61.58
N PRO A 10 -23.90 -22.87 61.46
CA PRO A 10 -24.74 -22.01 60.61
C PRO A 10 -24.15 -20.70 59.99
N GLU A 11 -24.98 -20.02 59.18
CA GLU A 11 -25.03 -18.54 58.95
C GLU A 11 -25.32 -17.76 60.28
N PRO A 12 -25.41 -16.40 60.38
CA PRO A 12 -25.46 -15.32 59.36
C PRO A 12 -24.38 -14.19 59.65
N SER A 13 -24.47 -12.87 59.39
CA SER A 13 -25.60 -11.98 58.98
C SER A 13 -25.20 -10.63 58.34
N ASN A 14 -26.09 -10.21 57.44
CA ASN A 14 -26.49 -8.88 56.96
C ASN A 14 -26.35 -7.60 57.87
N LEU A 15 -26.37 -6.43 57.17
CA LEU A 15 -27.01 -5.12 57.50
C LEU A 15 -26.26 -3.95 58.24
N SER A 16 -26.02 -2.87 57.46
CA SER A 16 -26.67 -1.52 57.59
C SER A 16 -26.03 -0.32 58.35
N ALA A 17 -26.65 0.86 58.10
CA ALA A 17 -26.50 2.22 58.69
C ALA A 17 -25.30 3.07 58.21
N VAL A 18 -25.43 4.22 57.50
CA VAL A 18 -26.26 5.47 57.62
C VAL A 18 -25.70 6.52 58.59
N LYS A 19 -25.28 7.68 58.04
CA LYS A 19 -25.41 9.02 58.67
C LYS A 19 -25.28 10.18 57.66
N ARG A 20 -26.14 11.19 57.80
CA ARG A 20 -26.09 12.55 57.22
C ARG A 20 -25.64 13.55 58.33
N PRO A 21 -25.87 14.88 58.23
CA PRO A 21 -25.30 15.91 57.34
C PRO A 21 -24.65 17.07 58.16
N SER A 22 -24.10 18.10 57.49
CA SER A 22 -24.06 19.49 58.00
C SER A 22 -23.90 20.52 56.87
N ASP A 23 -24.58 21.66 56.98
CA ASP A 23 -24.47 22.85 56.11
C ASP A 23 -23.22 23.70 56.38
N MET A 24 -22.83 24.56 55.42
CA MET A 24 -22.80 26.03 55.62
C MET A 24 -22.51 26.81 54.32
N GLN A 25 -23.46 27.67 53.94
CA GLN A 25 -23.23 28.95 53.23
C GLN A 25 -23.14 30.07 54.32
N PRO A 26 -22.64 31.30 54.07
CA PRO A 26 -23.02 32.20 52.97
C PRO A 26 -21.78 32.91 52.34
N ASP A 27 -21.79 34.01 51.56
CA ASP A 27 -22.79 35.07 51.33
C ASP A 27 -22.65 35.79 49.97
N ASN A 28 -23.66 36.59 49.60
CA ASN A 28 -23.75 37.32 48.32
C ASN A 28 -23.11 38.71 48.35
N ILE A 29 -22.56 39.16 47.20
CA ILE A 29 -22.71 40.57 46.76
C ILE A 29 -23.06 40.61 45.27
N SER A 30 -24.18 41.27 44.95
CA SER A 30 -24.57 41.65 43.59
C SER A 30 -24.10 43.07 43.27
N THR A 31 -23.70 43.36 42.04
CA THR A 31 -23.98 44.68 41.44
C THR A 31 -24.17 44.60 39.93
N SER A 32 -25.30 45.17 39.48
CA SER A 32 -25.66 45.39 38.07
C SER A 32 -24.81 46.48 37.43
N SER A 33 -24.57 46.42 36.11
CA SER A 33 -24.88 47.57 35.23
C SER A 33 -24.74 47.29 33.72
N HIS A 34 -25.84 47.56 33.02
CA HIS A 34 -25.93 48.29 31.75
C HIS A 34 -25.10 47.92 30.50
N LEU A 35 -25.86 47.47 29.49
CA LEU A 35 -25.70 47.90 28.08
C LEU A 35 -25.44 49.41 27.94
N PRO A 36 -24.72 49.81 26.89
CA PRO A 36 -25.37 50.72 25.94
C PRO A 36 -25.36 50.20 24.49
N SER A 37 -26.50 50.41 23.83
CA SER A 37 -26.60 50.44 22.37
C SER A 37 -25.98 51.74 21.85
N CYS A 38 -25.19 51.68 20.78
CA CYS A 38 -25.01 52.80 19.85
C CYS A 38 -24.97 52.28 18.40
N GLN A 39 -26.05 52.49 17.66
CA GLN A 39 -26.00 52.53 16.20
C GLN A 39 -25.21 53.76 15.75
N SER A 40 -24.48 53.66 14.64
CA SER A 40 -24.34 54.80 13.73
C SER A 40 -24.29 54.31 12.30
N HIS A 41 -25.17 54.88 11.47
CA HIS A 41 -25.18 54.66 10.03
C HIS A 41 -24.19 55.62 9.37
N VAL A 42 -23.44 55.15 8.38
CA VAL A 42 -23.13 55.97 7.18
C VAL A 42 -23.25 55.09 5.95
N SER A 43 -24.12 55.49 5.02
CA SER A 43 -24.28 54.88 3.71
C SER A 43 -23.78 55.85 2.65
N VAL A 44 -22.86 55.41 1.78
CA VAL A 44 -22.62 55.98 0.44
C VAL A 44 -22.22 54.79 -0.44
N SER A 45 -23.16 54.21 -1.19
CA SER A 45 -23.65 54.62 -2.52
C SER A 45 -22.69 54.21 -3.65
N ALA A 46 -23.24 53.51 -4.65
CA ALA A 46 -22.55 53.05 -5.86
C ALA A 46 -22.31 54.22 -6.84
N PRO A 47 -21.72 53.92 -8.01
CA PRO A 47 -22.61 53.92 -9.17
C PRO A 47 -22.57 52.61 -9.98
N ALA A 48 -23.73 52.25 -10.51
CA ALA A 48 -23.85 51.26 -11.57
C ALA A 48 -23.54 51.90 -12.94
N PHE A 49 -23.19 51.07 -13.92
CA PHE A 49 -23.54 51.36 -15.32
C PHE A 49 -24.44 50.25 -15.86
N VAL A 50 -25.61 50.69 -16.31
CA VAL A 50 -26.60 49.94 -17.10
C VAL A 50 -26.42 50.35 -18.56
N LEU A 51 -26.70 49.43 -19.48
CA LEU A 51 -27.36 49.59 -20.79
C LEU A 51 -27.51 48.13 -21.31
N ASP A 52 -28.71 47.53 -21.32
CA ASP A 52 -29.77 47.68 -22.35
C ASP A 52 -29.39 47.03 -23.71
N LEU A 53 -30.29 46.46 -24.51
CA LEU A 53 -31.69 45.98 -24.35
C LEU A 53 -32.02 45.18 -25.64
N HIS A 54 -32.95 44.21 -25.55
CA HIS A 54 -33.76 43.53 -26.60
C HIS A 54 -33.77 42.01 -26.36
N ASP A 55 -34.83 41.35 -25.89
CA ASP A 55 -36.26 41.37 -26.27
C ASP A 55 -36.56 40.66 -27.60
N SER A 56 -37.14 39.44 -27.52
CA SER A 56 -38.30 39.02 -28.31
C SER A 56 -38.81 37.61 -27.94
N SER A 57 -40.07 37.54 -27.51
CA SER A 57 -41.07 36.48 -27.79
C SER A 57 -40.77 34.98 -27.54
N SER A 58 -41.51 34.39 -26.58
CA SER A 58 -42.16 33.06 -26.77
C SER A 58 -43.50 33.25 -27.51
N PRO A 59 -44.11 32.21 -28.12
CA PRO A 59 -44.99 31.32 -27.33
C PRO A 59 -45.02 29.84 -27.77
N ASP A 60 -45.77 29.03 -27.01
CA ASP A 60 -46.05 27.61 -27.21
C ASP A 60 -46.53 27.19 -28.61
N LEU A 61 -46.18 25.95 -29.00
CA LEU A 61 -47.13 25.09 -29.71
C LEU A 61 -46.87 23.59 -29.48
N GLN A 62 -47.92 22.90 -29.04
CA GLN A 62 -47.91 21.48 -28.69
C GLN A 62 -47.67 20.59 -29.93
N ARG A 63 -46.90 19.50 -29.75
CA ARG A 63 -47.13 18.26 -30.51
C ARG A 63 -46.85 17.02 -29.68
N LYS A 64 -47.94 16.41 -29.17
CA LYS A 64 -47.94 14.98 -28.84
C LYS A 64 -47.59 14.17 -30.09
N LYS A 65 -46.57 13.31 -30.02
CA LYS A 65 -46.53 12.09 -30.82
C LYS A 65 -45.88 10.98 -29.99
N ALA A 66 -46.56 9.84 -29.92
CA ALA A 66 -46.15 8.70 -29.10
C ALA A 66 -45.39 7.67 -29.92
N ARG A 67 -44.69 6.76 -29.21
CA ARG A 67 -44.16 5.45 -29.68
C ARG A 67 -42.95 5.60 -30.63
N ILE A 68 -41.84 4.90 -30.43
CA ILE A 68 -41.71 3.43 -30.35
C ILE A 68 -40.50 3.06 -29.47
N ASP A 69 -40.64 2.03 -28.64
CA ASP A 69 -39.51 1.30 -28.06
C ASP A 69 -38.78 0.53 -29.17
N SER A 70 -37.51 0.84 -29.42
CA SER A 70 -36.57 -0.09 -30.07
C SER A 70 -35.39 -0.29 -29.15
N SER A 71 -35.40 -1.42 -28.46
CA SER A 71 -34.31 -1.90 -27.61
C SER A 71 -33.19 -2.46 -28.50
N ASP A 72 -32.47 -1.59 -29.18
CA ASP A 72 -31.35 -2.00 -30.02
C ASP A 72 -30.15 -2.36 -29.12
N ASN A 73 -29.75 -3.63 -29.17
CA ASN A 73 -28.52 -4.14 -28.56
C ASN A 73 -27.29 -3.42 -29.16
N ARG A 74 -26.88 -2.31 -28.55
CA ARG A 74 -25.52 -1.80 -28.73
C ARG A 74 -24.60 -2.51 -27.76
N SER A 75 -23.67 -3.31 -28.31
CA SER A 75 -22.48 -3.76 -27.56
C SER A 75 -21.87 -2.58 -26.82
N ALA A 76 -21.49 -2.78 -25.56
CA ALA A 76 -20.87 -1.74 -24.78
C ALA A 76 -19.51 -1.38 -25.40
N ILE A 77 -19.43 -0.23 -26.07
CA ILE A 77 -18.21 0.27 -26.70
C ILE A 77 -17.23 0.61 -25.58
N THR A 78 -16.07 -0.07 -25.56
CA THR A 78 -14.97 0.28 -24.66
C THR A 78 -14.00 1.19 -25.41
N CYS A 79 -13.88 2.43 -24.92
CA CYS A 79 -12.89 3.38 -25.36
C CYS A 79 -11.61 3.20 -24.52
N PHE A 80 -10.46 3.12 -25.19
CA PHE A 80 -9.14 3.20 -24.57
C PHE A 80 -8.52 4.55 -24.89
N GLY A 81 -8.09 5.27 -23.86
CA GLY A 81 -7.49 6.57 -23.95
C GLY A 81 -6.03 6.49 -24.33
N LYS A 82 -5.60 7.43 -25.17
CA LYS A 82 -4.22 7.66 -25.54
C LYS A 82 -3.90 9.12 -25.31
N VAL A 83 -2.76 9.41 -24.71
CA VAL A 83 -2.23 10.78 -24.60
C VAL A 83 -0.80 10.81 -25.14
N THR A 84 -0.54 11.81 -25.98
CA THR A 84 0.78 12.09 -26.52
C THR A 84 1.30 13.37 -25.88
N VAL A 85 2.48 13.28 -25.26
CA VAL A 85 3.19 14.38 -24.61
C VAL A 85 4.49 14.62 -25.36
N THR A 86 4.73 15.84 -25.84
CA THR A 86 6.02 16.21 -26.42
C THR A 86 6.95 16.68 -25.32
N LEU A 87 8.07 15.98 -25.14
CA LEU A 87 9.13 16.37 -24.20
C LEU A 87 10.28 17.06 -24.94
N ASP A 88 10.90 18.01 -24.26
CA ASP A 88 12.27 18.46 -24.48
C ASP A 88 12.87 18.73 -23.09
N ARG A 89 13.57 17.74 -22.55
CA ARG A 89 14.05 17.70 -21.16
C ARG A 89 15.43 17.06 -21.07
N GLU A 90 16.28 17.57 -20.19
CA GLU A 90 17.59 17.00 -19.88
C GLU A 90 17.54 16.26 -18.54
N VAL A 91 18.19 15.10 -18.46
CA VAL A 91 18.51 14.38 -17.22
C VAL A 91 20.02 14.27 -17.12
N VAL A 92 20.59 14.69 -16.00
CA VAL A 92 22.05 14.81 -15.81
C VAL A 92 22.55 13.67 -14.91
N SER A 93 23.80 13.23 -15.10
CA SER A 93 24.47 12.27 -14.21
C SER A 93 24.50 12.74 -12.76
N ASP A 94 24.33 11.80 -11.83
CA ASP A 94 24.51 12.05 -10.40
C ASP A 94 26.01 12.13 -10.10
N GLY A 95 26.45 13.32 -9.69
CA GLY A 95 27.85 13.63 -9.42
C GLY A 95 28.74 13.84 -10.66
N CYS A 96 30.01 14.10 -10.37
CA CYS A 96 31.08 14.27 -11.32
C CYS A 96 31.81 12.93 -11.52
N CYS A 97 31.84 12.40 -12.74
CA CYS A 97 32.40 11.07 -13.03
C CYS A 97 33.80 11.15 -13.65
N SER A 98 34.58 10.07 -13.50
CA SER A 98 35.97 9.99 -13.97
C SER A 98 36.10 9.75 -15.48
N ASN A 99 35.03 9.33 -16.15
CA ASN A 99 34.99 8.99 -17.57
C ASN A 99 33.56 8.96 -18.13
N GLU A 100 33.42 9.04 -19.45
CA GLU A 100 32.13 9.02 -20.17
C GLU A 100 31.26 7.78 -19.87
N LYS A 101 31.86 6.59 -19.70
CA LYS A 101 31.09 5.35 -19.48
C LYS A 101 30.44 5.34 -18.10
N GLU A 102 31.16 5.80 -17.08
CA GLU A 102 30.65 6.00 -15.73
C GLU A 102 29.60 7.12 -15.70
N ALA A 103 29.85 8.23 -16.39
CA ALA A 103 28.92 9.35 -16.50
C ALA A 103 27.59 8.94 -17.16
N SER A 104 27.67 8.20 -18.28
CA SER A 104 26.51 7.67 -19.01
C SER A 104 25.68 6.75 -18.13
N GLU A 105 26.30 5.75 -17.49
CA GLU A 105 25.59 4.81 -16.62
C GLU A 105 24.98 5.51 -15.38
N SER A 106 25.64 6.54 -14.84
CA SER A 106 25.10 7.40 -13.77
C SER A 106 23.85 8.16 -14.24
N ALA A 107 23.88 8.78 -15.42
CA ALA A 107 22.72 9.48 -15.97
C ALA A 107 21.55 8.54 -16.29
N TYR A 108 21.82 7.35 -16.85
CA TYR A 108 20.79 6.33 -17.08
C TYR A 108 20.20 5.79 -15.77
N LYS A 109 21.00 5.67 -14.71
CA LYS A 109 20.53 5.33 -13.36
C LYS A 109 19.58 6.39 -12.78
N VAL A 110 19.86 7.68 -12.97
CA VAL A 110 18.94 8.77 -12.59
C VAL A 110 17.64 8.67 -13.39
N LEU A 111 17.73 8.49 -14.71
CA LEU A 111 16.56 8.34 -15.59
C LEU A 111 15.70 7.11 -15.23
N TRP A 112 16.33 5.98 -14.89
CA TRP A 112 15.65 4.75 -14.43
C TRP A 112 14.89 4.99 -13.12
N GLN A 113 15.49 5.73 -12.17
CA GLN A 113 14.80 6.14 -10.94
C GLN A 113 13.66 7.14 -11.20
N HIS A 114 13.77 7.98 -12.23
CA HIS A 114 12.73 8.94 -12.62
C HIS A 114 11.51 8.26 -13.25
N LEU A 115 11.73 7.24 -14.08
CA LEU A 115 10.67 6.49 -14.76
C LEU A 115 10.03 5.39 -13.90
N CYS A 116 10.61 5.09 -12.74
CA CYS A 116 10.16 4.05 -11.81
C CYS A 116 10.02 2.67 -12.48
N ILE A 117 11.03 2.30 -13.28
CA ILE A 117 11.10 1.00 -13.97
C ILE A 117 11.42 -0.10 -12.96
N ASP A 118 10.93 -1.31 -13.22
CA ASP A 118 11.17 -2.50 -12.40
C ASP A 118 12.67 -2.86 -12.26
N ALA A 119 12.98 -3.70 -11.27
CA ALA A 119 14.35 -4.10 -10.94
C ALA A 119 15.12 -4.63 -12.16
N LEU A 120 16.41 -4.26 -12.24
CA LEU A 120 17.32 -4.73 -13.28
C LEU A 120 17.41 -6.26 -13.27
N SER A 121 17.42 -6.86 -14.47
CA SER A 121 17.75 -8.29 -14.62
C SER A 121 19.23 -8.54 -14.31
N GLU A 122 19.57 -9.76 -13.91
CA GLU A 122 20.95 -10.13 -13.58
C GLU A 122 21.90 -9.88 -14.77
N GLY A 123 22.96 -9.10 -14.55
CA GLY A 123 23.91 -8.68 -15.58
C GLY A 123 23.48 -7.49 -16.47
N GLN A 124 22.28 -6.92 -16.27
CA GLN A 124 21.79 -5.78 -17.03
C GLN A 124 22.33 -4.44 -16.50
N THR A 125 22.68 -3.51 -17.40
CA THR A 125 23.08 -2.14 -17.05
C THR A 125 21.87 -1.21 -17.05
N TYR A 126 21.92 -0.10 -16.32
CA TYR A 126 20.87 0.93 -16.36
C TYR A 126 20.68 1.45 -17.78
N LYS A 127 21.78 1.66 -18.53
CA LYS A 127 21.73 2.02 -19.94
C LYS A 127 20.96 1.00 -20.79
N SER A 128 21.25 -0.30 -20.69
CA SER A 128 20.56 -1.30 -21.50
C SER A 128 19.09 -1.46 -21.10
N ALA A 129 18.77 -1.37 -19.81
CA ALA A 129 17.38 -1.42 -19.33
C ALA A 129 16.54 -0.21 -19.80
N ILE A 130 17.10 1.00 -19.79
CA ILE A 130 16.41 2.19 -20.33
C ILE A 130 16.19 2.04 -21.84
N LEU A 131 17.22 1.66 -22.61
CA LEU A 131 17.09 1.54 -24.06
C LEU A 131 16.08 0.43 -24.43
N GLU A 132 16.05 -0.68 -23.71
CA GLU A 132 15.02 -1.72 -23.87
C GLU A 132 13.62 -1.19 -23.56
N TYR A 133 13.45 -0.47 -22.45
CA TYR A 133 12.17 0.14 -22.07
C TYR A 133 11.67 1.13 -23.13
N PHE A 134 12.53 2.03 -23.62
CA PHE A 134 12.18 3.00 -24.66
C PHE A 134 11.78 2.31 -25.97
N ASN A 135 12.56 1.32 -26.43
CA ASN A 135 12.23 0.53 -27.60
C ASN A 135 10.88 -0.21 -27.45
N LYS A 136 10.63 -0.83 -26.28
CA LYS A 136 9.38 -1.55 -25.96
C LYS A 136 8.14 -0.64 -25.99
N HIS A 137 8.29 0.61 -25.57
CA HIS A 137 7.22 1.60 -25.55
C HIS A 137 7.16 2.51 -26.80
N GLY A 138 8.05 2.29 -27.79
CA GLY A 138 8.10 3.08 -29.02
C GLY A 138 8.58 4.52 -28.83
N PHE A 139 9.33 4.79 -27.75
CA PHE A 139 9.89 6.10 -27.45
C PHE A 139 11.23 6.30 -28.18
N GLN A 140 11.55 7.55 -28.51
CA GLN A 140 12.85 7.90 -29.06
C GLN A 140 13.92 7.78 -27.96
N ASN A 141 14.92 6.93 -28.17
CA ASN A 141 16.02 6.71 -27.23
C ASN A 141 16.72 8.04 -26.86
N PRO A 142 17.13 8.23 -25.59
CA PRO A 142 17.77 9.48 -25.16
C PRO A 142 19.05 9.75 -25.94
N ALA A 143 19.29 11.00 -26.31
CA ALA A 143 20.58 11.41 -26.86
C ALA A 143 21.57 11.70 -25.73
N GLU A 144 22.79 11.16 -25.83
CA GLU A 144 23.87 11.40 -24.87
C GLU A 144 24.74 12.58 -25.32
N GLU A 145 24.89 13.56 -24.45
CA GLU A 145 25.83 14.68 -24.59
C GLU A 145 26.80 14.65 -23.39
N PHE A 146 28.10 14.64 -23.66
CA PHE A 146 29.13 14.67 -22.63
C PHE A 146 29.72 16.06 -22.51
N VAL A 147 29.74 16.58 -21.27
CA VAL A 147 30.32 17.87 -20.92
C VAL A 147 31.47 17.60 -19.96
N GLN A 148 32.67 18.07 -20.31
CA GLN A 148 33.83 18.01 -19.43
C GLN A 148 33.97 19.35 -18.71
N ASN A 149 34.05 19.31 -17.39
CA ASN A 149 34.20 20.50 -16.53
C ASN A 149 35.68 20.81 -16.27
N ASP A 150 35.96 22.01 -15.76
CA ASP A 150 37.30 22.51 -15.45
C ASP A 150 38.09 21.62 -14.45
N ASP A 151 37.40 20.79 -13.66
CA ASP A 151 37.98 19.84 -12.70
C ASP A 151 38.35 18.46 -13.32
N ASP A 152 38.54 18.37 -14.64
CA ASP A 152 38.75 17.12 -15.40
C ASP A 152 37.63 16.07 -15.26
N THR A 153 36.46 16.48 -14.78
CA THR A 153 35.32 15.58 -14.53
C THR A 153 34.33 15.57 -15.69
N THR A 154 33.82 14.39 -16.01
CA THR A 154 32.84 14.18 -17.09
C THR A 154 31.42 14.13 -16.53
N ILE A 155 30.53 14.93 -17.08
CA ILE A 155 29.09 14.88 -16.86
C ILE A 155 28.41 14.34 -18.13
N CYS A 156 27.45 13.44 -17.97
CA CYS A 156 26.58 13.01 -19.07
C CYS A 156 25.21 13.66 -18.91
N LYS A 157 24.70 14.22 -20.01
CA LYS A 157 23.33 14.70 -20.16
C LYS A 157 22.58 13.76 -21.11
N LEU A 158 21.43 13.27 -20.66
CA LEU A 158 20.48 12.53 -21.47
C LEU A 158 19.36 13.47 -21.90
N ARG A 159 19.29 13.77 -23.21
CA ARG A 159 18.21 14.58 -23.77
C ARG A 159 17.02 13.70 -24.15
N LEU A 160 15.93 13.87 -23.41
CA LEU A 160 14.61 13.32 -23.68
C LEU A 160 13.88 14.27 -24.62
N SER A 161 13.84 13.95 -25.90
CA SER A 161 13.18 14.75 -26.93
C SER A 161 12.20 13.92 -27.75
N GLY A 162 11.12 14.56 -28.21
CA GLY A 162 10.12 13.94 -29.08
C GLY A 162 8.81 13.57 -28.40
N ALA A 163 8.02 12.71 -29.06
CA ALA A 163 6.67 12.35 -28.64
C ALA A 163 6.66 11.09 -27.77
N PHE A 164 6.15 11.22 -26.54
CA PHE A 164 5.94 10.13 -25.60
C PHE A 164 4.45 9.81 -25.53
N ILE A 165 4.11 8.55 -25.79
CA ILE A 165 2.73 8.07 -25.92
C ILE A 165 2.38 7.20 -24.72
N PHE A 166 1.33 7.56 -24.00
CA PHE A 166 0.82 6.81 -22.87
C PHE A 166 -0.60 6.33 -23.17
N HIS A 167 -0.87 5.07 -22.85
CA HIS A 167 -2.16 4.42 -23.05
C HIS A 167 -2.79 4.10 -21.70
N ASP A 168 -4.11 4.21 -21.60
CA ASP A 168 -4.83 3.53 -20.53
C ASP A 168 -4.90 2.02 -20.83
N THR A 169 -4.88 1.21 -19.77
CA THR A 169 -4.92 -0.25 -19.84
C THR A 169 -6.26 -0.86 -19.38
N VAL A 170 -7.17 -0.02 -18.88
CA VAL A 170 -8.40 -0.44 -18.19
C VAL A 170 -9.63 -0.30 -19.09
N GLY A 171 -9.59 0.68 -20.00
CA GLY A 171 -10.70 1.13 -20.81
C GLY A 171 -11.80 1.83 -20.01
N SER A 172 -12.69 2.50 -20.74
CA SER A 172 -13.92 3.06 -20.20
C SER A 172 -15.04 3.08 -21.22
N THR A 173 -16.28 2.92 -20.77
CA THR A 173 -17.49 3.14 -21.59
C THR A 173 -17.73 4.62 -21.94
N LYS A 174 -16.86 5.54 -21.47
CA LYS A 174 -16.94 6.98 -21.72
C LYS A 174 -15.60 7.53 -22.20
N LYS A 175 -15.56 8.05 -23.44
CA LYS A 175 -14.39 8.72 -24.05
C LYS A 175 -13.65 9.66 -23.08
N LYS A 176 -14.37 10.58 -22.43
CA LYS A 176 -13.79 11.55 -21.48
C LYS A 176 -13.10 10.92 -20.25
N GLN A 177 -13.54 9.73 -19.83
CA GLN A 177 -12.96 9.03 -18.68
C GLN A 177 -11.71 8.25 -19.10
N ALA A 178 -11.73 7.62 -20.28
CA ALA A 178 -10.56 7.01 -20.90
C ALA A 178 -9.42 8.04 -21.08
N GLU A 179 -9.74 9.24 -21.57
CA GLU A 179 -8.77 10.35 -21.67
C GLU A 179 -8.22 10.82 -20.30
N GLN A 180 -9.02 10.76 -19.23
CA GLN A 180 -8.55 11.06 -17.86
C GLN A 180 -7.63 9.96 -17.32
N GLN A 181 -7.93 8.69 -17.59
CA GLN A 181 -7.08 7.54 -17.21
C GLN A 181 -5.74 7.58 -17.97
N ALA A 182 -5.74 7.89 -19.26
CA ALA A 182 -4.50 8.10 -20.02
C ALA A 182 -3.66 9.27 -19.47
N ALA A 183 -4.31 10.37 -19.07
CA ALA A 183 -3.63 11.49 -18.40
C ALA A 183 -3.04 11.11 -17.04
N GLU A 184 -3.74 10.27 -16.26
CA GLU A 184 -3.27 9.74 -14.99
C GLU A 184 -2.00 8.88 -15.17
N VAL A 185 -1.99 7.99 -16.16
CA VAL A 185 -0.83 7.16 -16.51
C VAL A 185 0.36 8.04 -16.90
N ALA A 186 0.16 9.01 -17.80
CA ALA A 186 1.21 9.95 -18.20
C ALA A 186 1.76 10.75 -17.00
N LEU A 187 0.89 11.25 -16.12
CA LEU A 187 1.30 11.96 -14.91
C LEU A 187 2.12 11.09 -13.96
N LYS A 188 1.78 9.80 -13.79
CA LYS A 188 2.54 8.87 -12.93
C LYS A 188 3.95 8.63 -13.46
N HIS A 189 4.10 8.37 -14.77
CA HIS A 189 5.41 8.15 -15.39
C HIS A 189 6.25 9.43 -15.50
N LEU A 190 5.63 10.59 -15.70
CA LEU A 190 6.33 11.86 -15.89
C LEU A 190 6.55 12.67 -14.61
N ALA A 191 5.98 12.26 -13.46
CA ALA A 191 6.00 13.05 -12.22
C ALA A 191 7.41 13.56 -11.85
N LYS A 192 8.40 12.66 -11.80
CA LYS A 192 9.79 13.02 -11.45
C LYS A 192 10.49 13.83 -12.56
N ILE A 193 10.21 13.54 -13.84
CA ILE A 193 10.78 14.27 -15.00
C ILE A 193 10.25 15.72 -15.05
N LEU A 194 9.00 15.92 -14.60
CA LEU A 194 8.35 17.22 -14.48
C LEU A 194 8.49 17.82 -13.06
N ASN A 195 9.43 17.32 -12.24
CA ASN A 195 9.71 17.78 -10.87
C ASN A 195 8.44 17.99 -10.01
N ARG A 196 7.44 17.14 -10.20
CA ARG A 196 6.10 17.27 -9.62
C ARG A 196 5.94 16.35 -8.41
N GLY A 197 5.32 16.89 -7.35
CA GLY A 197 4.95 16.11 -6.18
C GLY A 197 3.93 14.99 -6.47
N PRO A 198 3.72 14.06 -5.53
CA PRO A 198 2.77 12.97 -5.69
C PRO A 198 1.35 13.49 -5.98
N ILE A 199 0.64 12.77 -6.85
CA ILE A 199 -0.75 13.08 -7.23
C ILE A 199 -1.65 12.71 -6.05
N SER A 200 -2.56 13.59 -5.63
CA SER A 200 -3.53 13.28 -4.57
C SER A 200 -4.48 12.17 -5.01
N GLU A 201 -4.78 11.22 -4.12
CA GLU A 201 -5.81 10.18 -4.34
C GLU A 201 -7.22 10.76 -4.52
N THR A 202 -7.44 12.02 -4.12
CA THR A 202 -8.72 12.72 -4.32
C THR A 202 -8.82 13.44 -5.66
N GLU A 203 -7.74 13.51 -6.44
CA GLU A 203 -7.70 14.18 -7.74
C GLU A 203 -8.57 13.44 -8.77
N LYS A 204 -9.27 14.21 -9.61
CA LYS A 204 -10.19 13.69 -10.64
C LYS A 204 -10.05 14.40 -11.99
N ASN A 205 -9.21 15.43 -12.08
CA ASN A 205 -8.96 16.23 -13.28
C ASN A 205 -7.51 16.09 -13.79
N PHE A 206 -7.04 14.84 -13.92
CA PHE A 206 -5.72 14.51 -14.45
C PHE A 206 -5.41 15.19 -15.79
N LYS A 207 -6.38 15.43 -16.68
CA LYS A 207 -6.18 16.19 -17.93
C LYS A 207 -5.78 17.65 -17.70
N GLY A 208 -6.51 18.35 -16.82
CA GLY A 208 -6.19 19.75 -16.49
C GLY A 208 -4.83 19.86 -15.82
N VAL A 209 -4.57 18.94 -14.89
CA VAL A 209 -3.32 18.82 -14.14
C VAL A 209 -2.11 18.50 -15.04
N LEU A 210 -2.25 17.59 -16.00
CA LEU A 210 -1.18 17.27 -16.96
C LEU A 210 -0.88 18.49 -17.85
N LYS A 211 -1.92 19.18 -18.31
CA LYS A 211 -1.78 20.40 -19.10
C LYS A 211 -1.02 21.49 -18.32
N GLU A 212 -1.46 21.81 -17.10
CA GLU A 212 -0.82 22.81 -16.24
C GLU A 212 0.65 22.45 -15.93
N SER A 213 0.93 21.16 -15.67
CA SER A 213 2.29 20.68 -15.43
C SER A 213 3.21 20.82 -16.64
N LEU A 214 2.68 20.69 -17.86
CA LEU A 214 3.45 20.87 -19.10
C LEU A 214 3.64 22.37 -19.40
N GLU A 215 2.60 23.19 -19.22
CA GLU A 215 2.66 24.66 -19.38
C GLU A 215 3.65 25.31 -18.40
N THR A 216 3.67 24.88 -17.14
CA THR A 216 4.67 25.30 -16.11
C THR A 216 6.11 25.04 -16.57
N HIS A 217 6.30 24.04 -17.44
CA HIS A 217 7.59 23.61 -17.96
C HIS A 217 7.88 24.11 -19.38
N ALA A 218 7.06 25.04 -19.90
CA ALA A 218 7.10 25.58 -21.26
C ALA A 218 7.01 24.49 -22.37
N LEU A 219 6.40 23.34 -22.05
CA LEU A 219 6.19 22.24 -22.98
C LEU A 219 4.86 22.38 -23.72
N SER A 220 4.74 21.68 -24.86
CA SER A 220 3.51 21.68 -25.65
C SER A 220 2.34 21.02 -24.92
N ALA A 221 1.13 21.50 -25.16
CA ALA A 221 -0.09 20.93 -24.58
C ALA A 221 -0.27 19.46 -24.99
N PRO A 222 -0.79 18.59 -24.09
CA PRO A 222 -0.93 17.17 -24.35
C PRO A 222 -2.05 16.90 -25.38
N VAL A 223 -1.77 16.04 -26.35
CA VAL A 223 -2.71 15.65 -27.41
C VAL A 223 -3.41 14.35 -27.00
N TYR A 224 -4.74 14.32 -27.03
CA TYR A 224 -5.54 13.16 -26.65
C TYR A 224 -6.19 12.50 -27.86
N ASP A 225 -6.19 11.18 -27.86
CA ASP A 225 -6.92 10.34 -28.81
C ASP A 225 -7.61 9.19 -28.06
N THR A 226 -8.55 8.50 -28.71
CA THR A 226 -9.25 7.35 -28.12
C THR A 226 -9.58 6.28 -29.13
N ASP A 227 -9.07 5.07 -28.90
CA ASP A 227 -9.38 3.88 -29.68
C ASP A 227 -10.68 3.25 -29.14
N SER A 228 -11.73 3.16 -29.97
CA SER A 228 -12.95 2.42 -29.65
C SER A 228 -12.87 1.00 -30.20
N LYS A 229 -12.92 -0.01 -29.31
CA LYS A 229 -13.12 -1.40 -29.73
C LYS A 229 -14.57 -1.81 -29.48
N ASP A 230 -15.29 -2.06 -30.57
CA ASP A 230 -16.55 -2.79 -30.50
C ASP A 230 -16.25 -4.24 -30.11
N VAL A 231 -16.79 -4.70 -29.00
CA VAL A 231 -16.73 -6.12 -28.61
C VAL A 231 -17.77 -6.87 -29.46
N PRO A 232 -17.36 -7.74 -30.41
CA PRO A 232 -18.31 -8.46 -31.25
C PRO A 232 -18.97 -9.57 -30.44
N GLY A 233 -20.30 -9.54 -30.34
CA GLY A 233 -21.04 -10.62 -29.73
C GLY A 233 -21.17 -11.82 -30.66
N GLY A 234 -20.39 -12.89 -30.42
CA GLY A 234 -20.77 -14.25 -30.80
C GLY A 234 -19.88 -14.98 -31.82
N THR A 235 -19.40 -16.15 -31.37
CA THR A 235 -19.11 -17.38 -32.14
C THR A 235 -17.88 -17.42 -33.07
N GLY A 236 -16.93 -18.32 -32.72
CA GLY A 236 -15.97 -18.91 -33.68
C GLY A 236 -14.49 -18.59 -33.39
N PRO A 237 -13.60 -19.59 -33.23
CA PRO A 237 -12.18 -19.35 -33.00
C PRO A 237 -11.35 -19.40 -34.30
N GLU A 238 -10.53 -18.38 -34.55
CA GLU A 238 -9.36 -18.51 -35.43
C GLU A 238 -8.23 -17.56 -34.97
N PRO A 239 -6.98 -18.04 -34.80
CA PRO A 239 -5.88 -17.22 -34.30
C PRO A 239 -5.09 -16.55 -35.44
N SER A 240 -5.20 -15.23 -35.57
CA SER A 240 -4.30 -14.44 -36.43
C SER A 240 -3.13 -13.87 -35.62
N ASN A 241 -1.98 -14.55 -35.70
CA ASN A 241 -0.68 -14.00 -35.27
C ASN A 241 0.03 -13.29 -36.44
N LEU A 242 1.03 -12.48 -36.07
CA LEU A 242 2.10 -11.91 -36.90
C LEU A 242 1.81 -10.63 -37.70
N CYS A 243 2.51 -9.56 -37.29
CA CYS A 243 3.43 -8.90 -38.21
C CYS A 243 4.73 -8.54 -37.47
N VAL A 244 5.76 -9.35 -37.64
CA VAL A 244 7.14 -9.04 -37.24
C VAL A 244 8.02 -9.28 -38.46
N ILE A 245 8.74 -8.27 -38.90
CA ILE A 245 9.71 -8.38 -40.00
C ILE A 245 11.09 -8.62 -39.38
N GLN A 246 11.65 -9.80 -39.58
CA GLN A 246 13.09 -10.04 -39.47
C GLN A 246 13.57 -10.95 -40.61
N THR A 247 14.73 -10.64 -41.15
CA THR A 247 15.45 -11.43 -42.17
C THR A 247 16.76 -12.00 -41.59
N PRO A 248 17.30 -13.10 -42.15
CA PRO A 248 17.91 -14.15 -41.33
C PRO A 248 19.44 -14.23 -41.39
N VAL A 249 20.05 -14.79 -40.33
CA VAL A 249 21.41 -15.36 -40.35
C VAL A 249 21.41 -16.74 -39.65
N LYS A 250 22.34 -17.61 -40.06
CA LYS A 250 22.28 -19.07 -39.90
C LYS A 250 22.79 -19.61 -38.56
N GLN A 251 22.21 -20.77 -38.21
CA GLN A 251 22.64 -21.81 -37.26
C GLN A 251 24.09 -22.32 -37.51
N PRO A 252 24.76 -23.03 -36.57
CA PRO A 252 24.44 -24.46 -36.35
C PRO A 252 24.50 -24.99 -34.90
N SER A 253 23.99 -26.20 -34.71
CA SER A 253 23.75 -26.90 -33.43
C SER A 253 24.80 -27.97 -33.09
N VAL A 254 25.02 -28.25 -31.79
CA VAL A 254 25.43 -29.57 -31.24
C VAL A 254 24.82 -29.68 -29.81
N LEU A 255 23.84 -30.53 -29.48
CA LEU A 255 23.87 -31.99 -29.17
C LEU A 255 24.78 -32.42 -28.00
N SER A 256 24.19 -32.78 -26.83
CA SER A 256 24.33 -34.11 -26.15
C SER A 256 24.26 -34.14 -24.60
N THR A 257 23.27 -34.90 -24.09
CA THR A 257 23.40 -35.99 -23.08
C THR A 257 23.70 -35.74 -21.59
N SER A 258 22.63 -35.82 -20.77
CA SER A 258 22.41 -36.68 -19.58
C SER A 258 23.60 -37.26 -18.76
N SER A 259 23.62 -37.04 -17.43
CA SER A 259 23.86 -38.10 -16.42
C SER A 259 23.50 -37.75 -14.95
N HIS A 260 22.70 -38.65 -14.35
CA HIS A 260 22.69 -39.18 -12.96
C HIS A 260 23.06 -38.40 -11.67
N LEU A 261 22.18 -38.55 -10.67
CA LEU A 261 22.41 -38.43 -9.21
C LEU A 261 23.33 -39.53 -8.64
N PRO A 262 23.99 -39.27 -7.50
CA PRO A 262 23.67 -39.99 -6.25
C PRO A 262 23.55 -39.03 -5.04
N SER A 263 22.61 -39.15 -4.10
CA SER A 263 22.42 -40.23 -3.10
C SER A 263 23.61 -40.44 -2.15
N CYS A 264 23.49 -39.95 -0.92
CA CYS A 264 24.24 -40.41 0.25
C CYS A 264 23.35 -40.38 1.50
N GLN A 265 23.22 -41.54 2.16
CA GLN A 265 22.58 -41.69 3.47
C GLN A 265 23.66 -41.87 4.57
N SER A 266 23.20 -41.96 5.82
CA SER A 266 23.94 -42.29 7.05
C SER A 266 24.78 -41.14 7.65
N ARG A 267 24.92 -41.05 8.99
CA ARG A 267 24.57 -42.03 10.03
C ARG A 267 24.24 -41.33 11.35
N ALA A 268 23.29 -41.87 12.12
CA ALA A 268 23.08 -41.47 13.50
C ALA A 268 24.11 -42.13 14.44
N SER A 269 24.52 -41.42 15.49
CA SER A 269 25.22 -41.99 16.64
C SER A 269 24.65 -41.41 17.94
N VAL A 270 23.99 -42.27 18.72
CA VAL A 270 23.43 -41.97 20.03
C VAL A 270 24.52 -42.12 21.10
N SER A 271 24.48 -41.29 22.15
CA SER A 271 25.16 -41.53 23.42
C SER A 271 24.29 -40.97 24.55
N VAL A 272 24.26 -41.66 25.70
CA VAL A 272 23.20 -41.58 26.71
C VAL A 272 23.80 -41.32 28.09
N LEU A 273 23.33 -40.24 28.76
CA LEU A 273 23.29 -39.97 30.21
C LEU A 273 24.64 -40.07 31.01
N ASP A 274 24.87 -39.41 32.15
CA ASP A 274 23.97 -38.79 33.13
C ASP A 274 24.71 -37.65 33.94
N PRO A 275 24.28 -37.12 35.12
CA PRO A 275 23.84 -35.72 35.20
C PRO A 275 24.63 -34.83 36.20
N GLN A 276 24.54 -33.49 36.07
CA GLN A 276 24.60 -32.60 37.24
C GLN A 276 24.04 -31.17 37.07
N ASP A 277 23.20 -30.79 38.03
CA ASP A 277 22.82 -29.48 38.59
C ASP A 277 23.06 -28.13 37.86
N SER A 278 21.91 -27.47 37.64
CA SER A 278 21.58 -26.10 38.10
C SER A 278 22.10 -24.84 37.36
N SER A 279 21.21 -23.83 37.34
CA SER A 279 21.37 -22.46 36.81
C SER A 279 21.54 -22.31 35.29
N SER A 280 20.42 -22.21 34.58
CA SER A 280 20.35 -21.64 33.22
C SER A 280 20.32 -20.10 33.30
N PRO A 281 21.28 -19.37 32.73
CA PRO A 281 21.06 -17.99 32.30
C PRO A 281 20.38 -17.98 30.93
N ASP A 282 19.59 -16.93 30.66
CA ASP A 282 18.91 -16.75 29.37
C ASP A 282 19.87 -16.86 28.18
N LEU A 283 19.45 -17.63 27.17
CA LEU A 283 20.08 -17.69 25.85
C LEU A 283 19.77 -16.41 25.05
N GLN A 284 20.20 -15.26 25.56
CA GLN A 284 20.39 -14.06 24.76
C GLN A 284 21.49 -14.37 23.72
N ARG A 285 21.07 -14.79 22.53
CA ARG A 285 21.92 -14.78 21.35
C ARG A 285 22.47 -13.35 21.23
N LYS A 286 23.76 -13.17 21.49
CA LYS A 286 24.47 -11.93 21.09
C LYS A 286 24.38 -11.84 19.56
N LYS A 287 23.34 -11.16 19.05
CA LYS A 287 23.25 -10.78 17.64
C LYS A 287 24.58 -10.07 17.30
N ALA A 288 25.25 -10.51 16.24
CA ALA A 288 26.49 -9.87 15.82
C ALA A 288 26.20 -8.39 15.51
N ARG A 289 27.07 -7.48 15.96
CA ARG A 289 26.94 -6.06 15.65
C ARG A 289 27.14 -5.89 14.14
N ILE A 290 26.06 -5.59 13.43
CA ILE A 290 26.09 -5.37 11.99
C ILE A 290 26.61 -3.95 11.76
N ASP A 291 27.74 -3.85 11.06
CA ASP A 291 28.35 -2.56 10.71
C ASP A 291 27.84 -2.11 9.33
N SER A 292 27.63 -0.81 9.13
CA SER A 292 26.98 -0.29 7.92
C SER A 292 27.55 1.07 7.51
N THR A 293 28.58 1.03 6.66
CA THR A 293 29.27 2.22 6.15
C THR A 293 28.33 3.24 5.50
N GLU A 294 27.26 2.80 4.85
CA GLU A 294 26.22 3.68 4.28
C GLU A 294 25.50 4.51 5.35
N ILE A 295 25.24 3.92 6.52
CA ILE A 295 24.60 4.58 7.65
C ILE A 295 25.60 5.51 8.34
N ASP A 296 26.86 5.10 8.50
CA ASP A 296 27.91 5.96 9.09
C ASP A 296 28.24 7.17 8.20
N MET A 297 28.23 6.98 6.87
CA MET A 297 28.29 8.05 5.88
C MET A 297 27.09 8.99 6.02
N LEU A 298 25.87 8.46 6.12
CA LEU A 298 24.68 9.28 6.30
C LEU A 298 24.74 10.10 7.60
N LEU A 299 25.07 9.49 8.73
CA LEU A 299 25.25 10.17 10.01
C LEU A 299 26.36 11.24 9.91
N THR A 300 27.42 10.97 9.15
CA THR A 300 28.48 11.95 8.87
C THR A 300 27.97 13.16 8.07
N VAL A 301 27.19 12.95 7.01
CA VAL A 301 26.60 14.03 6.19
C VAL A 301 25.69 14.95 7.01
N TRP A 302 24.92 14.39 7.94
CA TRP A 302 24.03 15.17 8.83
C TRP A 302 24.72 15.68 10.11
N ASN A 303 26.05 15.55 10.23
CA ASN A 303 26.85 15.92 11.41
C ASN A 303 26.42 15.22 12.72
N LEU A 304 25.77 14.05 12.62
CA LEU A 304 25.26 13.24 13.73
C LEU A 304 26.33 12.30 14.27
N LYS A 305 27.39 12.89 14.82
CA LYS A 305 28.54 12.17 15.39
C LYS A 305 28.49 12.15 16.93
N PRO A 306 29.20 11.20 17.57
CA PRO A 306 29.44 11.25 19.00
C PRO A 306 30.11 12.57 19.43
N PRO A 307 29.81 13.11 20.63
CA PRO A 307 29.04 12.47 21.69
C PRO A 307 27.52 12.57 21.54
N HIS A 308 27.02 13.48 20.70
CA HIS A 308 25.61 13.90 20.66
C HIS A 308 24.66 12.91 19.98
N VAL A 309 25.15 12.09 19.05
CA VAL A 309 24.37 10.98 18.48
C VAL A 309 25.21 9.71 18.50
N LYS A 310 24.60 8.61 18.94
CA LYS A 310 25.21 7.28 18.99
C LYS A 310 24.28 6.26 18.32
N VAL A 311 24.86 5.42 17.45
CA VAL A 311 24.22 4.17 17.01
C VAL A 311 24.42 3.13 18.10
N GLU A 312 23.34 2.68 18.72
CA GLU A 312 23.39 1.66 19.76
C GLU A 312 23.36 0.25 19.17
N ASN A 313 22.47 0.01 18.21
CA ASN A 313 22.36 -1.28 17.52
C ASN A 313 21.76 -1.11 16.12
N ILE A 314 22.12 -2.03 15.23
CA ILE A 314 21.43 -2.28 13.96
C ILE A 314 20.97 -3.74 14.00
N GLU A 315 19.67 -3.96 13.86
CA GLU A 315 19.06 -5.28 13.95
C GLU A 315 18.32 -5.59 12.66
N TYR A 316 18.19 -6.87 12.34
CA TYR A 316 17.07 -7.33 11.53
C TYR A 316 16.20 -8.30 12.31
N ASP A 317 14.95 -8.35 11.87
CA ASP A 317 13.99 -9.40 12.12
C ASP A 317 13.76 -10.16 10.81
N GLU A 318 13.51 -11.45 10.92
CA GLU A 318 13.11 -12.32 9.81
C GLU A 318 11.64 -12.72 9.99
N ASN A 319 10.93 -12.86 8.87
CA ASN A 319 9.55 -13.29 8.81
C ASN A 319 9.39 -14.14 7.55
N PHE A 320 8.67 -15.24 7.62
CA PHE A 320 8.54 -16.18 6.49
C PHE A 320 7.17 -16.01 5.88
N LYS A 321 7.09 -15.95 4.55
CA LYS A 321 5.84 -15.87 3.80
C LYS A 321 5.50 -17.24 3.24
N CYS A 322 4.27 -17.70 3.46
CA CYS A 322 3.81 -18.98 2.94
C CYS A 322 2.45 -18.80 2.23
N THR A 323 2.33 -19.43 1.07
CA THR A 323 1.13 -19.43 0.25
C THR A 323 0.56 -20.85 0.13
N VAL A 324 -0.77 -20.94 0.10
CA VAL A 324 -1.51 -22.19 -0.13
C VAL A 324 -2.48 -21.95 -1.27
N GLU A 325 -2.22 -22.59 -2.41
CA GLU A 325 -3.10 -22.59 -3.56
C GLU A 325 -4.05 -23.79 -3.52
N ILE A 326 -5.33 -23.52 -3.73
CA ILE A 326 -6.42 -24.50 -3.77
C ILE A 326 -7.07 -24.41 -5.15
N ASN A 327 -6.95 -25.51 -5.90
CA ASN A 327 -7.53 -25.64 -7.24
C ASN A 327 -8.85 -26.40 -7.17
N LEU A 328 -9.96 -25.70 -7.42
CA LEU A 328 -11.28 -26.29 -7.58
C LEU A 328 -11.53 -26.57 -9.06
N GLU A 329 -11.93 -27.80 -9.39
CA GLU A 329 -12.18 -28.28 -10.76
C GLU A 329 -13.56 -28.93 -10.84
N ASN A 330 -14.46 -28.34 -11.65
CA ASN A 330 -15.87 -28.73 -11.77
C ASN A 330 -16.63 -28.88 -10.44
N PHE A 331 -16.18 -28.16 -9.41
CA PHE A 331 -16.70 -28.25 -8.05
C PHE A 331 -18.17 -27.80 -7.96
N THR A 332 -18.91 -28.41 -7.03
CA THR A 332 -20.29 -28.04 -6.72
C THR A 332 -20.43 -27.71 -5.24
N PHE A 333 -20.69 -26.45 -4.94
CA PHE A 333 -21.05 -26.01 -3.59
C PHE A 333 -22.57 -26.09 -3.41
N THR A 334 -23.04 -26.68 -2.31
CA THR A 334 -24.47 -26.71 -1.96
C THR A 334 -24.68 -26.10 -0.58
N ASN A 335 -25.35 -24.94 -0.52
CA ASN A 335 -25.73 -24.34 0.74
C ASN A 335 -26.99 -25.03 1.29
N LYS A 336 -26.81 -25.91 2.27
CA LYS A 336 -27.87 -26.69 2.90
C LYS A 336 -28.77 -25.87 3.85
N GLN A 337 -28.46 -24.60 4.10
CA GLN A 337 -29.32 -23.73 4.89
C GLN A 337 -30.60 -23.39 4.11
N GLY A 338 -31.75 -23.58 4.73
CA GLY A 338 -33.05 -23.21 4.17
C GLY A 338 -33.40 -21.74 4.39
N TYR A 339 -33.92 -21.07 3.37
CA TYR A 339 -34.29 -19.66 3.40
C TYR A 339 -35.75 -19.42 2.96
N ASP A 340 -36.30 -18.29 3.40
CA ASP A 340 -37.66 -17.82 3.07
C ASP A 340 -37.92 -17.59 1.57
N THR A 341 -36.89 -17.25 0.79
CA THR A 341 -37.01 -16.81 -0.60
C THR A 341 -35.85 -17.30 -1.45
N LYS A 342 -36.13 -17.65 -2.71
CA LYS A 342 -35.12 -18.03 -3.72
C LYS A 342 -33.97 -17.01 -3.81
N LYS A 343 -34.31 -15.72 -3.82
CA LYS A 343 -33.33 -14.63 -3.93
C LYS A 343 -32.35 -14.61 -2.75
N LYS A 344 -32.85 -14.79 -1.52
CA LYS A 344 -32.01 -14.86 -0.31
C LYS A 344 -31.12 -16.11 -0.31
N ALA A 345 -31.64 -17.26 -0.75
CA ALA A 345 -30.86 -18.47 -0.92
C ALA A 345 -29.67 -18.27 -1.89
N ILE A 346 -29.92 -17.71 -3.08
CA ILE A 346 -28.87 -17.37 -4.05
C ILE A 346 -27.85 -16.40 -3.45
N HIS A 347 -28.31 -15.30 -2.85
CA HIS A 347 -27.45 -14.27 -2.29
C HIS A 347 -26.54 -14.78 -1.16
N LYS A 348 -27.08 -15.57 -0.22
CA LYS A 348 -26.29 -16.18 0.86
C LYS A 348 -25.29 -17.22 0.35
N THR A 349 -25.66 -18.00 -0.67
CA THR A 349 -24.77 -18.99 -1.28
C THR A 349 -23.59 -18.31 -1.98
N TYR A 350 -23.84 -17.25 -2.77
CA TYR A 350 -22.76 -16.44 -3.34
C TYR A 350 -21.93 -15.68 -2.30
N MET A 351 -22.54 -15.25 -1.19
CA MET A 351 -21.83 -14.59 -0.09
C MET A 351 -20.84 -15.56 0.59
N LEU A 352 -21.29 -16.77 0.95
CA LEU A 352 -20.41 -17.80 1.51
C LEU A 352 -19.28 -18.18 0.55
N PHE A 353 -19.62 -18.41 -0.73
CA PHE A 353 -18.65 -18.74 -1.76
C PHE A 353 -17.61 -17.63 -2.00
N GLY A 354 -18.06 -16.37 -2.14
CA GLY A 354 -17.18 -15.24 -2.41
C GLY A 354 -16.24 -14.90 -1.24
N CYS A 355 -16.74 -15.01 0.01
CA CYS A 355 -15.89 -14.89 1.21
C CYS A 355 -14.83 -16.01 1.25
N ALA A 356 -15.25 -17.27 1.05
CA ALA A 356 -14.34 -18.41 1.08
C ALA A 356 -13.24 -18.31 0.00
N MET A 357 -13.61 -17.91 -1.22
CA MET A 357 -12.71 -17.74 -2.37
C MET A 357 -11.86 -16.45 -2.35
N GLY A 358 -11.96 -15.63 -1.30
CA GLY A 358 -11.22 -14.37 -1.19
C GLY A 358 -11.60 -13.33 -2.25
N ILE A 359 -12.83 -13.38 -2.78
CA ILE A 359 -13.33 -12.43 -3.79
C ILE A 359 -13.72 -11.10 -3.13
N PHE A 360 -14.24 -11.17 -1.90
CA PHE A 360 -14.56 -10.02 -1.05
C PHE A 360 -14.49 -10.40 0.43
N GLU A 361 -14.45 -9.40 1.30
CA GLU A 361 -14.55 -9.57 2.75
C GLU A 361 -15.99 -9.86 3.21
N ALA A 362 -16.13 -10.45 4.40
CA ALA A 362 -17.41 -10.76 5.03
C ALA A 362 -18.26 -9.54 5.43
N SER A 363 -17.74 -8.32 5.22
CA SER A 363 -18.40 -7.03 5.47
C SER A 363 -19.32 -6.56 4.34
N ILE A 364 -19.35 -7.27 3.20
CA ILE A 364 -20.10 -6.87 2.00
C ILE A 364 -21.64 -6.93 2.17
N ASP A 365 -22.38 -6.06 1.46
CA ASP A 365 -23.84 -6.20 1.33
C ASP A 365 -24.17 -7.50 0.59
N GLU A 366 -24.83 -8.42 1.29
CA GLU A 366 -25.44 -9.65 0.78
C GLU A 366 -26.19 -9.46 -0.54
N LYS A 367 -26.80 -8.29 -0.78
CA LYS A 367 -27.53 -7.99 -2.02
C LYS A 367 -26.64 -7.85 -3.25
N THR A 368 -25.34 -7.66 -3.05
CA THR A 368 -24.34 -7.45 -4.10
C THR A 368 -23.42 -8.65 -4.33
N SER A 369 -23.44 -9.66 -3.44
CA SER A 369 -22.54 -10.83 -3.48
C SER A 369 -22.56 -11.56 -4.84
N SER A 370 -23.75 -11.85 -5.37
CA SER A 370 -23.93 -12.56 -6.64
C SER A 370 -23.43 -11.76 -7.84
N LEU A 371 -23.58 -10.43 -7.82
CA LEU A 371 -23.05 -9.54 -8.84
C LEU A 371 -21.52 -9.53 -8.80
N GLN A 372 -20.92 -9.41 -7.61
CA GLN A 372 -19.47 -9.35 -7.46
C GLN A 372 -18.78 -10.66 -7.86
N VAL A 373 -19.29 -11.82 -7.44
CA VAL A 373 -18.74 -13.11 -7.90
C VAL A 373 -18.83 -13.25 -9.42
N LYS A 374 -19.98 -12.93 -10.03
CA LYS A 374 -20.13 -13.02 -11.49
C LYS A 374 -19.24 -12.03 -12.23
N GLN A 375 -19.06 -10.81 -11.72
CA GLN A 375 -18.15 -9.82 -12.28
C GLN A 375 -16.70 -10.31 -12.20
N HIS A 376 -16.27 -10.83 -11.06
CA HIS A 376 -14.92 -11.36 -10.85
C HIS A 376 -14.60 -12.54 -11.78
N PHE A 377 -15.54 -13.48 -11.92
CA PHE A 377 -15.41 -14.58 -12.88
C PHE A 377 -15.33 -14.07 -14.32
N SER A 378 -16.18 -13.11 -14.70
CA SER A 378 -16.15 -12.49 -16.03
C SER A 378 -14.82 -11.77 -16.31
N GLN A 379 -14.28 -11.03 -15.34
CA GLN A 379 -12.99 -10.35 -15.43
C GLN A 379 -11.82 -11.33 -15.61
N LYS A 380 -11.88 -12.49 -14.95
CA LYS A 380 -10.91 -13.59 -15.12
C LYS A 380 -11.19 -14.49 -16.35
N SER A 381 -12.18 -14.16 -17.18
CA SER A 381 -12.62 -14.98 -18.33
C SER A 381 -13.00 -16.43 -17.97
N LEU A 382 -13.54 -16.62 -16.76
CA LEU A 382 -13.98 -17.92 -16.23
C LEU A 382 -15.47 -18.16 -16.51
N ALA A 383 -15.84 -19.43 -16.68
CA ALA A 383 -17.23 -19.83 -16.80
C ALA A 383 -18.01 -19.49 -15.52
N LEU A 384 -19.15 -18.79 -15.66
CA LEU A 384 -19.97 -18.38 -14.52
C LEU A 384 -20.52 -19.59 -13.76
N PRO A 385 -20.52 -19.60 -12.42
CA PRO A 385 -21.14 -20.68 -11.64
C PRO A 385 -22.62 -20.84 -11.97
N GLN A 386 -23.06 -22.07 -12.22
CA GLN A 386 -24.45 -22.36 -12.53
C GLN A 386 -25.28 -22.44 -11.25
N GLU A 387 -26.26 -21.54 -11.11
CA GLU A 387 -27.24 -21.58 -10.03
C GLU A 387 -28.24 -22.73 -10.22
N ASP A 388 -28.40 -23.53 -9.17
CA ASP A 388 -29.56 -24.41 -8.99
C ASP A 388 -30.26 -24.04 -7.67
N VAL A 389 -31.60 -24.03 -7.66
CA VAL A 389 -32.40 -23.57 -6.51
C VAL A 389 -33.52 -24.55 -6.26
N GLU A 390 -33.26 -25.45 -5.32
CA GLU A 390 -34.19 -26.46 -4.85
C GLU A 390 -35.11 -25.91 -3.75
N GLY A 391 -36.29 -26.53 -3.61
CA GLY A 391 -37.24 -26.21 -2.56
C GLY A 391 -38.63 -25.77 -3.05
N SER A 392 -39.59 -25.94 -2.15
CA SER A 392 -40.98 -25.47 -2.28
C SER A 392 -41.33 -24.63 -1.03
N ALA A 393 -42.59 -24.23 -0.86
CA ALA A 393 -43.07 -23.18 0.05
C ALA A 393 -42.71 -23.25 1.57
N LYS A 394 -41.90 -24.23 2.01
CA LYS A 394 -41.37 -24.34 3.37
C LYS A 394 -39.93 -23.79 3.52
N ALA A 395 -39.08 -23.94 2.50
CA ALA A 395 -37.71 -23.41 2.47
C ALA A 395 -37.09 -23.55 1.06
N PHE A 396 -36.20 -22.63 0.69
CA PHE A 396 -35.34 -22.70 -0.48
C PHE A 396 -33.87 -22.88 -0.08
N CYS A 397 -33.16 -23.77 -0.77
CA CYS A 397 -31.70 -23.89 -0.72
C CYS A 397 -31.12 -23.58 -2.12
N CYS A 398 -29.81 -23.34 -2.21
CA CYS A 398 -29.17 -23.03 -3.49
C CYS A 398 -27.80 -23.70 -3.60
N SER A 399 -27.52 -24.24 -4.78
CA SER A 399 -26.23 -24.80 -5.16
C SER A 399 -25.61 -24.00 -6.29
N LEU A 400 -24.29 -23.92 -6.30
CA LEU A 400 -23.48 -23.39 -7.38
C LEU A 400 -22.69 -24.55 -7.99
N LYS A 401 -22.98 -24.88 -9.25
CA LYS A 401 -22.41 -26.01 -9.99
C LYS A 401 -21.36 -25.56 -11.00
N ASN A 402 -20.52 -26.50 -11.44
CA ASN A 402 -19.50 -26.33 -12.48
C ASN A 402 -18.45 -25.24 -12.16
N ILE A 403 -18.06 -25.11 -10.89
CA ILE A 403 -17.06 -24.14 -10.45
C ILE A 403 -15.67 -24.66 -10.79
N THR A 404 -14.95 -23.95 -11.68
CA THR A 404 -13.52 -24.14 -11.88
C THR A 404 -12.81 -22.84 -11.52
N TYR A 405 -12.01 -22.85 -10.44
CA TYR A 405 -11.41 -21.66 -9.84
C TYR A 405 -10.18 -22.01 -8.99
N SER A 406 -9.12 -21.19 -9.08
CA SER A 406 -7.97 -21.26 -8.17
C SER A 406 -8.00 -20.10 -7.17
N VAL A 407 -7.86 -20.41 -5.88
CA VAL A 407 -7.71 -19.44 -4.78
C VAL A 407 -6.34 -19.63 -4.12
N ILE A 408 -5.65 -18.51 -3.86
CA ILE A 408 -4.39 -18.49 -3.13
C ILE A 408 -4.64 -17.80 -1.78
N TYR A 409 -4.34 -18.51 -0.69
CA TYR A 409 -4.24 -17.93 0.64
C TYR A 409 -2.78 -17.59 0.93
N GLU A 410 -2.56 -16.49 1.64
CA GLU A 410 -1.24 -16.02 2.06
C GLU A 410 -1.29 -15.65 3.55
N GLU A 411 -0.26 -16.06 4.30
CA GLU A 411 0.05 -15.56 5.65
C GLU A 411 1.57 -15.45 5.84
N GLN A 412 1.97 -14.75 6.91
CA GLN A 412 3.37 -14.61 7.33
C GLN A 412 3.54 -15.04 8.79
N GLY A 413 4.71 -15.56 9.16
CA GLY A 413 5.04 -15.91 10.54
C GLY A 413 6.56 -15.97 10.80
N PRO A 414 7.01 -15.78 12.05
CA PRO A 414 8.43 -15.65 12.41
C PRO A 414 9.26 -16.94 12.24
N SER A 415 8.65 -18.02 11.75
CA SER A 415 9.31 -19.23 11.27
C SER A 415 8.52 -19.84 10.11
N GLU A 416 9.19 -20.61 9.25
CA GLU A 416 8.53 -21.35 8.15
C GLU A 416 7.37 -22.22 8.65
N CYS A 417 7.56 -22.89 9.80
CA CYS A 417 6.56 -23.74 10.43
C CYS A 417 5.32 -22.95 10.87
N GLU A 418 5.52 -21.77 11.45
CA GLU A 418 4.42 -20.91 11.89
C GLU A 418 3.70 -20.25 10.70
N ALA A 419 4.45 -19.73 9.72
CA ALA A 419 3.89 -19.20 8.48
C ALA A 419 3.02 -20.25 7.77
N LYS A 420 3.54 -21.48 7.60
CA LYS A 420 2.82 -22.62 7.03
C LYS A 420 1.57 -22.98 7.85
N LEU A 421 1.68 -23.01 9.18
CA LEU A 421 0.55 -23.30 10.06
C LEU A 421 -0.57 -22.24 9.97
N LEU A 422 -0.21 -20.96 9.90
CA LEU A 422 -1.14 -19.84 9.79
C LEU A 422 -1.89 -19.86 8.46
N VAL A 423 -1.18 -19.99 7.33
CA VAL A 423 -1.83 -20.04 6.00
C VAL A 423 -2.72 -21.27 5.84
N LEU A 424 -2.30 -22.43 6.37
CA LEU A 424 -3.13 -23.64 6.34
C LEU A 424 -4.38 -23.50 7.20
N LYS A 425 -4.28 -22.89 8.39
CA LYS A 425 -5.44 -22.60 9.25
C LYS A 425 -6.41 -21.62 8.58
N LYS A 426 -5.89 -20.61 7.88
CA LYS A 426 -6.69 -19.65 7.10
C LYS A 426 -7.42 -20.34 5.94
N ALA A 427 -6.72 -21.13 5.12
CA ALA A 427 -7.30 -21.88 4.02
C ALA A 427 -8.39 -22.86 4.52
N LEU A 428 -8.08 -23.66 5.54
CA LEU A 428 -9.02 -24.61 6.14
C LEU A 428 -10.24 -23.91 6.77
N GLY A 429 -10.03 -22.81 7.51
CA GLY A 429 -11.10 -22.03 8.11
C GLY A 429 -12.02 -21.36 7.09
N ALA A 430 -11.45 -20.80 6.01
CA ALA A 430 -12.20 -20.16 4.95
C ALA A 430 -13.01 -21.17 4.10
N LEU A 431 -12.45 -22.37 3.87
CA LEU A 431 -13.08 -23.38 3.01
C LEU A 431 -14.08 -24.28 3.71
N SER A 432 -13.93 -24.55 5.02
CA SER A 432 -14.83 -25.44 5.80
C SER A 432 -16.33 -25.28 5.51
N PRO A 433 -16.90 -24.05 5.40
CA PRO A 433 -18.32 -23.86 5.10
C PRO A 433 -18.77 -24.36 3.72
N LEU A 434 -17.84 -24.56 2.77
CA LEU A 434 -18.15 -25.05 1.42
C LEU A 434 -18.19 -26.58 1.31
N PHE A 435 -17.59 -27.28 2.27
CA PHE A 435 -17.46 -28.75 2.29
C PHE A 435 -18.27 -29.39 3.44
N ASP A 436 -19.23 -28.66 4.02
CA ASP A 436 -20.07 -29.07 5.15
C ASP A 436 -19.32 -29.40 6.47
N TYR A 437 -18.07 -28.95 6.64
CA TYR A 437 -17.33 -29.13 7.89
C TYR A 437 -17.74 -28.08 8.93
N THR A 438 -18.70 -28.43 9.79
CA THR A 438 -19.21 -27.54 10.86
C THR A 438 -18.29 -27.44 12.08
N SER A 439 -17.36 -28.37 12.25
CA SER A 439 -16.37 -28.36 13.33
C SER A 439 -14.99 -28.75 12.81
N LEU A 440 -13.99 -27.92 13.12
CA LEU A 440 -12.60 -28.19 12.84
C LEU A 440 -11.92 -28.79 14.07
N THR A 441 -11.27 -29.94 13.91
CA THR A 441 -10.38 -30.51 14.92
C THR A 441 -9.26 -29.51 15.24
N ALA A 442 -8.99 -29.28 16.53
CA ALA A 442 -7.90 -28.40 16.94
C ALA A 442 -6.53 -29.03 16.61
N ALA A 443 -5.90 -28.55 15.53
CA ALA A 443 -4.59 -28.97 15.09
C ALA A 443 -3.54 -27.86 15.28
N ASN A 444 -2.39 -28.24 15.86
CA ASN A 444 -1.32 -27.33 16.28
C ASN A 444 0.01 -27.57 15.54
N SER A 445 0.07 -28.48 14.57
CA SER A 445 1.21 -28.64 13.67
C SER A 445 0.75 -28.52 12.21
N PRO A 446 1.59 -27.98 11.30
CA PRO A 446 1.17 -27.73 9.93
C PRO A 446 0.82 -29.01 9.17
N GLU A 447 1.47 -30.14 9.47
CA GLU A 447 1.17 -31.46 8.87
C GLU A 447 -0.28 -31.87 9.16
N LYS A 448 -0.73 -31.75 10.42
CA LYS A 448 -2.10 -32.14 10.80
C LYS A 448 -3.16 -31.26 10.17
N VAL A 449 -2.88 -29.96 10.02
CA VAL A 449 -3.81 -29.03 9.33
C VAL A 449 -3.81 -29.28 7.82
N GLN A 450 -2.65 -29.60 7.24
CA GLN A 450 -2.51 -30.01 5.84
C GLN A 450 -3.26 -31.30 5.55
N ASP A 451 -3.08 -32.35 6.36
CA ASP A 451 -3.79 -33.62 6.24
C ASP A 451 -5.31 -33.44 6.32
N GLN A 452 -5.79 -32.59 7.23
CA GLN A 452 -7.21 -32.27 7.38
C GLN A 452 -7.77 -31.51 6.17
N LEU A 453 -7.00 -30.55 5.61
CA LEU A 453 -7.35 -29.83 4.39
C LEU A 453 -7.37 -30.75 3.17
N SER A 454 -6.34 -31.59 3.00
CA SER A 454 -6.26 -32.65 1.98
C SER A 454 -7.43 -33.64 2.08
N PHE A 455 -7.81 -34.07 3.28
CA PHE A 455 -8.94 -34.97 3.50
C PHE A 455 -10.27 -34.33 3.09
N MET A 456 -10.49 -33.06 3.46
CA MET A 456 -11.67 -32.28 3.07
C MET A 456 -11.77 -32.13 1.54
N LEU A 457 -10.67 -31.81 0.86
CA LEU A 457 -10.61 -31.64 -0.60
C LEU A 457 -10.85 -32.97 -1.34
N LYS A 458 -10.18 -34.04 -0.92
CA LYS A 458 -10.34 -35.39 -1.49
C LYS A 458 -11.76 -35.94 -1.29
N GLY A 459 -12.44 -35.57 -0.20
CA GLY A 459 -13.84 -35.92 0.03
C GLY A 459 -14.84 -35.32 -0.97
N ALA A 460 -14.40 -34.38 -1.81
CA ALA A 460 -15.18 -33.79 -2.90
C ALA A 460 -14.44 -33.89 -4.25
N ASP A 461 -13.60 -34.92 -4.42
CA ASP A 461 -12.82 -35.20 -5.65
C ASP A 461 -11.88 -34.07 -6.11
N GLN A 462 -11.45 -33.20 -5.17
CA GLN A 462 -10.51 -32.11 -5.46
C GLN A 462 -9.04 -32.52 -5.19
N LYS A 463 -8.11 -31.79 -5.82
CA LYS A 463 -6.67 -32.04 -5.70
C LYS A 463 -6.13 -31.61 -4.33
N ASP A 464 -4.98 -32.17 -3.95
CA ASP A 464 -4.24 -31.74 -2.76
C ASP A 464 -3.83 -30.25 -2.84
N PRO A 465 -3.70 -29.56 -1.69
CA PRO A 465 -3.29 -28.16 -1.63
C PRO A 465 -1.82 -28.02 -2.09
N VAL A 466 -1.54 -27.02 -2.93
CA VAL A 466 -0.17 -26.69 -3.33
C VAL A 466 0.36 -25.65 -2.35
N ILE A 467 1.44 -25.99 -1.64
CA ILE A 467 2.04 -25.12 -0.63
C ILE A 467 3.37 -24.60 -1.16
N SER A 468 3.54 -23.28 -1.15
CA SER A 468 4.80 -22.62 -1.51
C SER A 468 5.31 -21.75 -0.35
N LEU A 469 6.63 -21.70 -0.20
CA LEU A 469 7.31 -20.89 0.80
C LEU A 469 8.10 -19.81 0.06
N ASP A 470 7.67 -18.56 0.20
CA ASP A 470 8.21 -17.42 -0.54
C ASP A 470 9.41 -16.81 0.20
N GLY A 471 10.36 -17.68 0.58
CA GLY A 471 11.61 -17.32 1.25
C GLY A 471 11.47 -16.69 2.64
N SER A 472 12.59 -16.14 3.14
CA SER A 472 12.60 -15.22 4.27
C SER A 472 12.45 -13.78 3.79
N LEU A 473 11.55 -13.06 4.43
CA LEU A 473 11.44 -11.62 4.38
C LEU A 473 12.22 -11.02 5.54
N VAL A 474 12.91 -9.92 5.29
CA VAL A 474 13.78 -9.22 6.23
C VAL A 474 13.23 -7.82 6.49
N LYS A 475 13.29 -7.39 7.75
CA LYS A 475 13.03 -6.00 8.13
C LYS A 475 14.18 -5.51 8.98
N THR A 476 14.80 -4.40 8.57
CA THR A 476 15.96 -3.83 9.26
C THR A 476 15.52 -2.69 10.16
N SER A 477 16.11 -2.58 11.34
CA SER A 477 15.94 -1.46 12.25
C SER A 477 17.27 -0.95 12.80
N ILE A 478 17.29 0.31 13.20
CA ILE A 478 18.41 0.96 13.87
C ILE A 478 17.91 1.68 15.11
N ARG A 479 18.70 1.59 16.18
CA ARG A 479 18.48 2.33 17.42
C ARG A 479 19.46 3.48 17.51
N LEU A 480 18.93 4.70 17.55
CA LEU A 480 19.69 5.94 17.65
C LEU A 480 19.43 6.58 19.01
N ASN A 481 20.50 7.08 19.63
CA ASN A 481 20.43 7.79 20.90
C ASN A 481 21.01 9.20 20.72
N PHE A 482 20.15 10.19 20.88
CA PHE A 482 20.47 11.62 20.85
C PHE A 482 20.68 12.08 22.29
N THR A 483 21.82 12.72 22.57
CA THR A 483 22.19 13.26 23.89
C THR A 483 22.49 14.75 23.78
N ASP A 484 21.66 15.54 24.45
CA ASP A 484 21.67 17.01 24.53
C ASP A 484 21.80 17.68 23.15
N HIS A 485 21.14 17.07 22.16
CA HIS A 485 21.17 17.51 20.78
C HIS A 485 20.35 18.79 20.62
N THR A 486 20.93 19.78 19.94
CA THR A 486 20.33 21.11 19.80
C THR A 486 19.99 21.39 18.35
N VAL A 487 18.70 21.60 18.06
CA VAL A 487 18.21 22.12 16.77
C VAL A 487 17.91 23.62 16.89
N LYS A 488 18.19 24.38 15.84
CA LYS A 488 17.97 25.84 15.78
C LYS A 488 17.02 26.19 14.64
N CYS A 489 16.28 27.28 14.82
CA CYS A 489 15.52 27.93 13.77
C CYS A 489 15.76 29.43 13.77
N THR A 490 16.23 29.94 12.63
CA THR A 490 16.67 31.34 12.45
C THR A 490 15.55 32.26 11.96
N CYS A 491 14.48 31.72 11.38
CA CYS A 491 13.52 32.49 10.60
C CYS A 491 12.07 32.00 10.71
N LYS A 492 11.25 32.62 11.57
CA LYS A 492 9.77 32.53 11.56
C LYS A 492 9.13 33.86 11.99
N SER A 493 7.83 34.03 11.73
CA SER A 493 7.08 35.26 12.00
C SER A 493 6.86 35.59 13.50
N SER A 494 7.13 34.65 14.41
CA SER A 494 7.07 34.89 15.86
C SER A 494 7.83 33.80 16.62
N LYS A 495 8.24 34.09 17.86
CA LYS A 495 8.85 33.10 18.78
C LYS A 495 7.97 31.86 19.00
N LYS A 496 6.64 32.03 19.02
CA LYS A 496 5.68 30.91 19.11
C LYS A 496 5.70 30.04 17.85
N ALA A 497 5.81 30.66 16.67
CA ALA A 497 5.94 29.93 15.40
C ALA A 497 7.30 29.23 15.28
N ALA A 498 8.40 29.85 15.72
CA ALA A 498 9.72 29.23 15.79
C ALA A 498 9.71 27.97 16.67
N ARG A 499 9.18 28.07 17.90
CA ARG A 499 9.05 26.90 18.80
C ARG A 499 8.14 25.82 18.23
N ASN A 500 6.98 26.14 17.67
CA ASN A 500 6.10 25.16 17.02
C ASN A 500 6.75 24.47 15.81
N HIS A 501 7.56 25.19 15.02
CA HIS A 501 8.29 24.63 13.88
C HIS A 501 9.41 23.68 14.34
N LEU A 502 10.15 24.04 15.39
CA LEU A 502 11.09 23.13 16.04
C LEU A 502 10.37 21.90 16.62
N SER A 503 9.18 22.07 17.19
CA SER A 503 8.37 20.92 17.65
C SER A 503 7.95 20.00 16.51
N LEU A 504 7.56 20.55 15.36
CA LEU A 504 7.28 19.75 14.15
C LEU A 504 8.53 18.97 13.73
N ARG A 505 9.67 19.65 13.62
CA ARG A 505 10.95 19.04 13.22
C ARG A 505 11.36 17.86 14.12
N ILE A 506 11.22 18.00 15.45
CA ILE A 506 11.52 16.91 16.39
C ILE A 506 10.48 15.78 16.27
N LEU A 507 9.18 16.07 16.14
CA LEU A 507 8.15 15.03 15.94
C LEU A 507 8.36 14.25 14.63
N SER A 508 8.73 14.94 13.54
CA SER A 508 9.01 14.34 12.24
C SER A 508 10.29 13.48 12.24
N LEU A 509 11.35 13.91 12.93
CA LEU A 509 12.55 13.08 13.18
C LEU A 509 12.18 11.75 13.87
N LEU A 510 11.30 11.82 14.87
CA LEU A 510 10.80 10.66 15.61
C LEU A 510 9.82 9.78 14.81
N GLY A 511 9.36 10.24 13.63
CA GLY A 511 8.37 9.55 12.81
C GLY A 511 6.94 9.61 13.37
N VAL A 512 6.65 10.59 14.22
CA VAL A 512 5.31 10.80 14.80
C VAL A 512 4.43 11.49 13.77
N LYS A 513 3.34 10.83 13.36
CA LYS A 513 2.34 11.43 12.47
C LYS A 513 1.68 12.63 13.15
N THR A 514 1.70 13.77 12.46
CA THR A 514 1.13 15.04 12.95
C THR A 514 -0.09 15.39 12.12
N ASP A 515 -1.18 14.65 12.32
CA ASP A 515 -2.48 14.96 11.73
C ASP A 515 -2.94 16.36 12.18
N SER A 516 -3.72 17.05 11.35
CA SER A 516 -4.05 18.49 11.47
C SER A 516 -5.03 18.84 12.62
N ASP A 517 -5.07 18.05 13.68
CA ASP A 517 -5.88 18.29 14.87
C ASP A 517 -5.45 19.54 15.64
N SER A 518 -6.41 20.14 16.34
CA SER A 518 -6.34 21.48 16.96
C SER A 518 -5.35 21.64 18.12
N GLN A 519 -4.64 20.58 18.52
CA GLN A 519 -3.67 20.61 19.61
C GLN A 519 -2.33 21.18 19.14
N SER A 520 -1.77 22.14 19.88
CA SER A 520 -0.49 22.74 19.51
C SER A 520 0.64 21.70 19.46
N LEU A 521 1.47 21.76 18.43
CA LEU A 521 2.57 20.81 18.18
C LEU A 521 3.54 20.68 19.36
N ARG A 522 3.76 21.78 20.11
CA ARG A 522 4.53 21.75 21.35
C ARG A 522 3.91 20.83 22.41
N ASN A 523 2.61 20.93 22.65
CA ASN A 523 1.95 20.07 23.65
C ASN A 523 2.02 18.59 23.23
N ARG A 524 1.87 18.29 21.93
CA ARG A 524 2.00 16.92 21.40
C ARG A 524 3.41 16.37 21.61
N LEU A 525 4.44 17.19 21.41
CA LEU A 525 5.83 16.84 21.72
C LEU A 525 6.05 16.60 23.22
N ASP A 526 5.58 17.52 24.07
CA ASP A 526 5.72 17.39 25.52
C ASP A 526 4.96 16.16 26.06
N GLU A 527 3.81 15.81 25.49
CA GLU A 527 3.04 14.59 25.79
C GLU A 527 3.74 13.32 25.30
N TRP A 528 4.31 13.32 24.08
CA TRP A 528 5.08 12.19 23.59
C TRP A 528 6.29 11.89 24.48
N PHE A 529 7.06 12.92 24.86
CA PHE A 529 8.20 12.76 25.76
C PHE A 529 7.78 12.24 27.15
N LYS A 530 6.65 12.72 27.70
CA LYS A 530 6.08 12.19 28.95
C LYS A 530 5.66 10.71 28.83
N GLN A 531 5.04 10.31 27.71
CA GLN A 531 4.64 8.92 27.48
C GLN A 531 5.85 7.97 27.41
N GLN A 532 6.99 8.44 26.91
CA GLN A 532 8.26 7.69 26.90
C GLN A 532 9.04 7.78 28.23
N ASN A 533 8.50 8.44 29.27
CA ASN A 533 9.19 8.76 30.53
C ASN A 533 10.52 9.54 30.35
N LEU A 534 10.58 10.41 29.35
CA LEU A 534 11.74 11.23 29.01
C LEU A 534 11.61 12.68 29.52
N ALA A 535 12.75 13.35 29.69
CA ALA A 535 12.79 14.78 29.99
C ALA A 535 12.31 15.60 28.78
N GLN A 536 11.42 16.57 29.02
CA GLN A 536 10.86 17.41 27.96
C GLN A 536 11.94 18.27 27.27
N PRO A 537 11.82 18.53 25.95
CA PRO A 537 12.73 19.42 25.23
C PRO A 537 12.77 20.84 25.81
N VAL A 538 13.98 21.36 26.02
CA VAL A 538 14.21 22.71 26.55
C VAL A 538 14.24 23.70 25.38
N PHE A 539 13.37 24.71 25.42
CA PHE A 539 13.30 25.75 24.39
C PHE A 539 13.86 27.07 24.91
N GLU A 540 14.83 27.62 24.20
CA GLU A 540 15.46 28.91 24.49
C GLU A 540 15.31 29.83 23.28
N ASP A 541 15.18 31.14 23.52
CA ASP A 541 15.25 32.14 22.46
C ASP A 541 16.73 32.38 22.10
N THR A 542 17.01 32.70 20.84
CA THR A 542 18.37 33.02 20.37
C THR A 542 18.56 34.54 20.24
N GLU A 543 19.77 34.99 19.90
CA GLU A 543 20.09 36.43 19.79
C GLU A 543 19.40 37.09 18.59
N GLU A 544 19.06 36.31 17.56
CA GLU A 544 18.22 36.75 16.45
C GLU A 544 16.79 37.00 16.97
N ALA A 545 16.24 38.19 16.70
CA ALA A 545 15.02 38.70 17.34
C ALA A 545 13.76 37.80 17.27
N LEU A 546 13.71 36.87 16.31
CA LEU A 546 12.63 35.91 16.10
C LEU A 546 13.10 34.43 16.09
N GLY A 547 14.37 34.19 16.40
CA GLY A 547 14.98 32.85 16.42
C GLY A 547 14.68 32.08 17.71
N ALA A 548 14.84 30.76 17.63
CA ALA A 548 14.74 29.86 18.78
C ALA A 548 15.66 28.65 18.59
N LYS A 549 16.03 28.02 19.72
CA LYS A 549 16.69 26.70 19.74
C LYS A 549 15.94 25.75 20.68
N ALA A 550 16.03 24.46 20.39
CA ALA A 550 15.47 23.40 21.22
C ALA A 550 16.53 22.33 21.48
N THR A 551 16.75 22.01 22.75
CA THR A 551 17.70 20.99 23.20
C THR A 551 16.94 19.78 23.75
N PHE A 552 17.28 18.58 23.31
CA PHE A 552 16.58 17.36 23.69
C PHE A 552 17.50 16.13 23.74
N SER A 553 17.08 15.15 24.54
CA SER A 553 17.73 13.84 24.68
C SER A 553 16.69 12.74 24.48
N VAL A 554 16.91 11.82 23.54
CA VAL A 554 15.94 10.79 23.14
C VAL A 554 16.62 9.57 22.52
N GLN A 555 16.20 8.38 22.93
CA GLN A 555 16.47 7.13 22.23
C GLN A 555 15.25 6.77 21.38
N PHE A 556 15.44 6.44 20.11
CA PHE A 556 14.35 5.94 19.26
C PHE A 556 14.83 4.86 18.29
N THR A 557 13.89 4.02 17.86
CA THR A 557 14.10 2.99 16.84
C THR A 557 13.50 3.46 15.52
N CYS A 558 14.26 3.39 14.45
CA CYS A 558 13.82 3.60 13.08
C CYS A 558 13.85 2.26 12.33
N CYS A 559 12.84 1.94 11.53
CA CYS A 559 12.74 0.67 10.80
C CYS A 559 12.52 0.91 9.31
N SER A 560 12.98 -0.02 8.47
CA SER A 560 12.63 -0.03 7.05
C SER A 560 11.09 -0.10 6.87
N PRO A 561 10.51 0.66 5.92
CA PRO A 561 9.11 0.53 5.57
C PRO A 561 8.84 -0.85 4.95
N GLY A 562 7.97 -1.63 5.59
CA GLY A 562 7.58 -2.97 5.12
C GLY A 562 8.52 -4.10 5.51
N TRP A 563 8.37 -5.22 4.80
CA TRP A 563 9.18 -6.44 4.84
C TRP A 563 9.73 -6.66 3.44
N GLU A 564 11.00 -7.06 3.30
CA GLU A 564 11.71 -7.10 2.02
C GLU A 564 12.35 -8.47 1.74
N ASN A 565 12.48 -8.85 0.47
CA ASN A 565 13.04 -10.14 0.07
C ASN A 565 14.56 -10.27 0.31
N SER A 566 15.26 -9.22 0.78
CA SER A 566 16.67 -9.29 1.13
C SER A 566 17.08 -8.24 2.17
N TRP A 567 18.14 -8.55 2.92
CA TRP A 567 18.79 -7.63 3.86
C TRP A 567 19.26 -6.34 3.19
N GLU A 568 19.85 -6.42 1.98
CA GLU A 568 20.35 -5.26 1.24
C GLU A 568 19.22 -4.30 0.87
N THR A 569 18.06 -4.85 0.50
CA THR A 569 16.87 -4.07 0.15
C THR A 569 16.27 -3.41 1.39
N ALA A 570 16.13 -4.14 2.50
CA ALA A 570 15.69 -3.61 3.78
C ALA A 570 16.63 -2.51 4.31
N LYS A 571 17.94 -2.74 4.25
CA LYS A 571 18.99 -1.77 4.62
C LYS A 571 18.90 -0.50 3.77
N LYS A 572 18.78 -0.62 2.43
CA LYS A 572 18.63 0.53 1.52
C LYS A 572 17.36 1.33 1.83
N LYS A 573 16.24 0.66 2.11
CA LYS A 573 14.97 1.31 2.51
C LYS A 573 15.07 1.96 3.90
N LEU A 574 15.81 1.39 4.84
CA LEU A 574 16.10 2.04 6.12
C LEU A 574 16.99 3.29 5.94
N VAL A 575 18.03 3.25 5.11
CA VAL A 575 18.86 4.41 4.79
C VAL A 575 18.01 5.55 4.20
N GLU A 576 17.02 5.23 3.36
CA GLU A 576 16.12 6.22 2.79
C GLU A 576 15.14 6.81 3.84
N GLU A 577 14.53 5.97 4.68
CA GLU A 577 13.72 6.42 5.82
C GLU A 577 14.53 7.33 6.77
N LEU A 578 15.80 7.00 7.04
CA LEU A 578 16.70 7.83 7.85
C LEU A 578 16.98 9.19 7.19
N LYS A 579 17.22 9.26 5.87
CA LYS A 579 17.35 10.55 5.17
C LYS A 579 16.08 11.39 5.31
N GLN A 580 14.91 10.77 5.11
CA GLN A 580 13.62 11.44 5.23
C GLN A 580 13.31 11.94 6.65
N ARG A 581 13.88 11.33 7.69
CA ARG A 581 13.81 11.82 9.08
C ARG A 581 14.85 12.89 9.38
N PHE A 582 16.08 12.70 8.91
CA PHE A 582 17.18 13.63 9.17
C PHE A 582 17.02 14.96 8.43
N GLN A 583 16.26 15.03 7.33
CA GLN A 583 15.94 16.31 6.67
C GLN A 583 15.33 17.36 7.61
N PHE A 584 14.66 16.94 8.68
CA PHE A 584 14.09 17.82 9.69
C PHE A 584 15.11 18.35 10.71
N LEU A 585 16.37 17.93 10.66
CA LEU A 585 17.44 18.42 11.54
C LEU A 585 18.05 19.73 11.03
N ASN A 586 18.07 19.96 9.71
CA ASN A 586 18.45 21.24 9.11
C ASN A 586 17.30 22.27 9.19
N ASP A 587 17.64 23.57 9.08
CA ASP A 587 16.68 24.70 9.13
C ASP A 587 16.08 25.04 7.75
#